data_AF-A8IJ20-F1
#
_entry.id   AF-A8IJ20-F1
#
_cell.length_a   1.000
_cell.length_b   1.000
_cell.length_c   1.000
_cell.angle_alpha   90.00
_cell.angle_beta   90.00
_cell.angle_gamma   90.00
#
_symmetry.space_group_name_H-M   'P 1'
#
loop_
_entity.id
_entity.type
_entity.pdbx_description
1 polymer ?
#
loop_
_entity_poly.entity_id
_entity_poly.type
_entity_poly.pdbx_seq_one_letter_code
_entity_poly.pdbx_strand_id
1 'polypeptide(L)'
;MELLNSYNFVLFVLTQMILMFTIPAIISGIKYSKLDYFFIIVISTLSLFLFKMFDSASLIILTSFIIIMYFVKIKWYSILLIMTSQIILYCANYMYIVIYAYITKISDSIFVIFPSFFVVYVTISILFSYIINRVLKKISTPYLILNKGFLIVISTILLLTFSLFFFYSQINSDEAKVIRQYSFIFIGITIFLSILTFVISQFLLKEMKYKRNQEEIETYYEYTLKIEAINNEMRKFRHDYVNILTTLSEYIREDDMPGLRDYFNKNIVPMKDNLQMNAIKLNGIENLKVREIKGLITAKILRAQEMNIPISIEIPDEVSSI
;
A
#
# COMPACT_ATOMS: atom_id res chain seq x y z
N MET A 1 43.64 19.42 6.75
CA MET A 1 42.23 19.54 7.19
C MET A 1 41.80 20.99 7.46
N GLU A 2 42.72 21.97 7.57
CA GLU A 2 42.40 23.40 7.80
C GLU A 2 42.23 24.28 6.53
N LEU A 3 42.25 23.72 5.32
CA LEU A 3 42.22 24.48 4.07
C LEU A 3 40.99 24.21 3.19
N LEU A 4 39.85 23.88 3.81
CA LEU A 4 38.54 24.15 3.22
C LEU A 4 37.95 25.36 3.95
N ASN A 5 38.21 26.54 3.39
CA ASN A 5 37.63 27.81 3.84
C ASN A 5 36.13 27.68 4.09
N SER A 6 35.59 28.37 5.10
CA SER A 6 34.18 28.34 5.50
C SER A 6 33.18 28.46 4.34
N TYR A 7 33.53 29.23 3.29
CA TYR A 7 32.74 29.38 2.07
C TYR A 7 32.63 28.10 1.21
N ASN A 8 33.67 27.26 1.19
CA ASN A 8 33.65 26.03 0.41
C ASN A 8 32.67 25.03 1.04
N PHE A 9 32.68 24.91 2.37
CA PHE A 9 31.77 24.04 3.11
C PHE A 9 30.29 24.38 2.87
N VAL A 10 29.95 25.68 2.81
CA VAL A 10 28.58 26.14 2.49
C VAL A 10 28.10 25.59 1.15
N LEU A 11 28.99 25.54 0.15
CA LEU A 11 28.63 25.10 -1.19
C LEU A 11 28.40 23.59 -1.26
N PHE A 12 29.18 22.78 -0.54
CA PHE A 12 28.90 21.34 -0.35
C PHE A 12 27.53 21.13 0.29
N VAL A 13 27.23 21.86 1.37
CA VAL A 13 25.93 21.77 2.05
C VAL A 13 24.79 22.16 1.10
N LEU A 14 24.92 23.27 0.36
CA LEU A 14 23.90 23.69 -0.61
C LEU A 14 23.62 22.63 -1.67
N THR A 15 24.65 21.97 -2.21
CA THR A 15 24.44 20.88 -3.18
C THR A 15 23.72 19.68 -2.59
N GLN A 16 24.11 19.24 -1.39
CA GLN A 16 23.46 18.12 -0.70
C GLN A 16 21.98 18.43 -0.46
N MET A 17 21.69 19.68 -0.08
CA MET A 17 20.34 20.16 0.19
C MET A 17 19.48 20.17 -1.07
N ILE A 18 20.00 20.68 -2.19
CA ILE A 18 19.31 20.62 -3.48
C ILE A 18 19.06 19.16 -3.89
N LEU A 19 20.03 18.27 -3.67
CA LEU A 19 19.88 16.86 -3.98
C LEU A 19 18.83 16.14 -3.11
N MET A 20 18.68 16.53 -1.85
CA MET A 20 17.64 16.01 -0.96
C MET A 20 16.22 16.30 -1.43
N PHE A 21 16.00 17.34 -2.23
CA PHE A 21 14.71 17.59 -2.88
C PHE A 21 14.61 16.95 -4.27
N THR A 22 15.65 17.07 -5.08
CA THR A 22 15.62 16.58 -6.47
C THR A 22 15.55 15.05 -6.59
N ILE A 23 16.25 14.29 -5.74
CA ILE A 23 16.23 12.81 -5.80
C ILE A 23 14.83 12.25 -5.51
N PRO A 24 14.14 12.65 -4.41
CA PRO A 24 12.73 12.33 -4.21
C PRO A 24 11.82 12.67 -5.40
N ALA A 25 12.01 13.84 -6.01
CA ALA A 25 11.22 14.27 -7.17
C ALA A 25 11.45 13.36 -8.39
N ILE A 26 12.70 12.97 -8.67
CA ILE A 26 13.05 12.05 -9.76
C ILE A 26 12.42 10.66 -9.52
N ILE A 27 12.50 10.15 -8.29
CA ILE A 27 11.96 8.82 -7.96
C ILE A 27 10.43 8.80 -8.04
N SER A 28 9.77 9.81 -7.49
CA SER A 28 8.31 9.90 -7.46
C SER A 28 7.68 10.34 -8.78
N GLY A 29 8.43 11.05 -9.63
CA GLY A 29 7.89 11.73 -10.82
C GLY A 29 7.05 12.97 -10.49
N ILE A 30 7.11 13.49 -9.26
CA ILE A 30 6.35 14.67 -8.85
C ILE A 30 6.98 15.93 -9.43
N LYS A 31 6.14 16.76 -10.05
CA LYS A 31 6.50 18.12 -10.46
C LYS A 31 6.18 19.09 -9.32
N TYR A 32 7.14 19.96 -8.99
CA TYR A 32 6.94 21.01 -7.99
C TYR A 32 6.13 22.17 -8.54
N SER A 33 5.15 22.63 -7.77
CA SER A 33 4.40 23.86 -7.99
C SER A 33 5.16 25.08 -7.46
N LYS A 34 4.72 26.29 -7.79
CA LYS A 34 5.33 27.54 -7.31
C LYS A 34 5.36 27.63 -5.76
N LEU A 35 4.31 27.13 -5.09
CA LEU A 35 4.25 27.09 -3.63
C LEU A 35 5.25 26.08 -3.04
N ASP A 36 5.48 24.96 -3.71
CA ASP A 36 6.48 23.98 -3.25
C ASP A 36 7.90 24.55 -3.29
N TYR A 37 8.23 25.32 -4.33
CA TYR A 37 9.53 26.01 -4.40
C TYR A 37 9.70 27.02 -3.26
N PHE A 38 8.64 27.73 -2.88
CA PHE A 38 8.67 28.61 -1.71
C PHE A 38 8.97 27.81 -0.43
N PHE A 39 8.28 26.69 -0.20
CA PHE A 39 8.55 25.83 0.96
C PHE A 39 9.97 25.24 0.94
N ILE A 40 10.49 24.82 -0.22
CA ILE A 40 11.87 24.32 -0.37
C ILE A 40 12.86 25.41 0.03
N ILE A 41 12.67 26.64 -0.43
CA ILE A 41 13.54 27.77 -0.07
C ILE A 41 13.48 28.02 1.44
N VAL A 42 12.29 28.11 2.04
CA VAL A 42 12.10 28.34 3.48
C VAL A 42 12.73 27.21 4.32
N ILE A 43 12.51 25.95 3.95
CA ILE A 43 13.10 24.80 4.66
C ILE A 43 14.63 24.86 4.54
N SER A 44 15.16 25.16 3.35
CA SER A 44 16.60 25.22 3.11
C SER A 44 17.31 26.33 3.88
N THR A 45 16.70 27.53 3.97
CA THR A 45 17.26 28.65 4.74
C THR A 45 17.19 28.38 6.23
N LEU A 46 16.08 27.83 6.72
CA LEU A 46 15.92 27.44 8.12
C LEU A 46 16.96 26.39 8.53
N SER A 47 17.22 25.40 7.70
CA SER A 47 18.23 24.38 7.99
C SER A 47 19.66 24.88 7.98
N LEU A 48 20.02 25.87 7.14
CA LEU A 48 21.35 26.49 7.20
C LEU A 48 21.54 27.23 8.54
N PHE A 49 20.49 27.88 9.04
CA PHE A 49 20.51 28.49 10.37
C PHE A 49 20.65 27.44 11.47
N LEU A 50 19.87 26.36 11.41
CA LEU A 50 19.93 25.26 12.38
C LEU A 50 21.26 24.51 12.36
N PHE A 51 21.90 24.38 11.19
CA PHE A 51 23.22 23.78 11.06
C PHE A 51 24.26 24.53 11.89
N LYS A 52 24.17 25.87 11.96
CA LYS A 52 25.07 26.68 12.79
C LYS A 52 24.89 26.46 14.30
N MET A 53 23.72 25.98 14.74
CA MET A 53 23.41 25.76 16.15
C MET A 53 23.57 24.31 16.61
N PHE A 54 23.30 23.35 15.72
CA PHE A 54 23.19 21.93 16.04
C PHE A 54 24.09 21.03 15.16
N ASP A 55 24.99 21.61 14.37
CA ASP A 55 25.90 20.93 13.45
C ASP A 55 25.19 19.83 12.62
N SER A 56 25.69 18.60 12.70
CA SER A 56 25.20 17.44 11.95
C SER A 56 23.78 17.01 12.33
N ALA A 57 23.29 17.33 13.55
CA ALA A 57 21.93 16.99 13.98
C ALA A 57 20.85 17.77 13.20
N SER A 58 21.20 18.89 12.59
CA SER A 58 20.31 19.65 11.70
C SER A 58 19.82 18.83 10.50
N LEU A 59 20.58 17.81 10.06
CA LEU A 59 20.18 16.90 8.98
C LEU A 59 18.91 16.13 9.33
N ILE A 60 18.78 15.67 10.58
CA ILE A 60 17.59 14.94 11.04
C ILE A 60 16.37 15.86 10.97
N ILE A 61 16.51 17.09 11.46
CA ILE A 61 15.44 18.09 11.44
C ILE A 61 15.02 18.39 9.99
N LEU A 62 15.99 18.59 9.09
CA LEU A 62 15.70 18.79 7.68
C LEU A 62 14.96 17.60 7.07
N THR A 63 15.45 16.37 7.29
CA THR A 63 14.76 15.18 6.76
C THR A 63 13.32 15.09 7.24
N SER A 64 13.04 15.46 8.49
CA SER A 64 11.67 15.48 9.04
C SER A 64 10.76 16.50 8.33
N PHE A 65 11.26 17.70 8.05
CA PHE A 65 10.50 18.71 7.30
C PHE A 65 10.20 18.27 5.87
N ILE A 66 11.15 17.62 5.20
CA ILE A 66 10.94 17.05 3.86
C ILE A 66 9.87 15.97 3.90
N ILE A 67 9.85 15.12 4.94
CA ILE A 67 8.81 14.11 5.14
C ILE A 67 7.44 14.76 5.26
N ILE A 68 7.31 15.78 6.10
CA ILE A 68 6.03 16.49 6.30
C ILE A 68 5.53 17.06 4.96
N MET A 69 6.40 17.73 4.20
CA MET A 69 6.04 18.31 2.90
C MET A 69 5.54 17.25 1.90
N TYR A 70 6.22 16.10 1.82
CA TYR A 70 5.82 15.01 0.93
C TYR A 70 4.63 14.20 1.43
N PHE A 71 4.39 14.18 2.74
CA PHE A 71 3.28 13.45 3.35
C PHE A 71 1.93 14.00 2.87
N VAL A 72 1.84 15.32 2.65
CA VAL A 72 0.64 15.97 2.08
C VAL A 72 0.31 15.44 0.69
N LYS A 73 1.31 15.06 -0.11
CA LYS A 73 1.12 14.64 -1.51
C LYS A 73 0.95 13.13 -1.68
N ILE A 74 1.79 12.33 -1.02
CA ILE A 74 1.86 10.87 -1.23
C ILE A 74 1.57 10.05 0.03
N LYS A 75 1.09 10.69 1.11
CA LYS A 75 0.77 10.04 2.39
C LYS A 75 1.95 9.19 2.88
N TRP A 76 1.70 7.95 3.32
CA TRP A 76 2.70 7.04 3.90
C TRP A 76 3.86 6.66 2.96
N TYR A 77 3.69 6.75 1.64
CA TYR A 77 4.78 6.47 0.68
C TYR A 77 5.90 7.53 0.74
N SER A 78 5.61 8.73 1.26
CA SER A 78 6.60 9.79 1.45
C SER A 78 7.78 9.35 2.31
N ILE A 79 7.53 8.62 3.40
CA ILE A 79 8.55 8.18 4.35
C ILE A 79 9.53 7.24 3.66
N LEU A 80 9.01 6.21 2.98
CA LEU A 80 9.83 5.26 2.21
C LEU A 80 10.69 6.01 1.19
N LEU A 81 10.06 6.89 0.40
CA LEU A 81 10.74 7.59 -0.68
C LEU A 81 11.85 8.51 -0.16
N ILE A 82 11.62 9.24 0.93
CA ILE A 82 12.65 10.12 1.50
C ILE A 82 13.76 9.31 2.14
N MET A 83 13.45 8.24 2.88
CA MET A 83 14.48 7.38 3.44
C MET A 83 15.35 6.73 2.35
N THR A 84 14.76 6.28 1.24
CA THR A 84 15.55 5.77 0.10
C THR A 84 16.44 6.86 -0.50
N SER A 85 15.97 8.10 -0.60
CA SER A 85 16.79 9.21 -1.09
C SER A 85 17.99 9.52 -0.18
N GLN A 86 17.82 9.43 1.14
CA GLN A 86 18.90 9.65 2.10
C GLN A 86 19.99 8.58 1.97
N ILE A 87 19.60 7.31 1.80
CA ILE A 87 20.55 6.22 1.57
C ILE A 87 21.34 6.43 0.29
N ILE A 88 20.70 6.89 -0.79
CA ILE A 88 21.37 7.21 -2.05
C ILE A 88 22.45 8.29 -1.83
N LEU A 89 22.11 9.35 -1.08
CA LEU A 89 23.04 10.43 -0.79
C LEU A 89 24.23 9.98 0.05
N TYR A 90 24.01 9.18 1.09
CA TYR A 90 25.12 8.60 1.86
C TYR A 90 26.00 7.72 0.98
N CYS A 91 25.43 6.82 0.19
CA CYS A 91 26.20 5.98 -0.73
C CYS A 91 27.04 6.81 -1.71
N ALA A 92 26.46 7.87 -2.29
CA ALA A 92 27.18 8.77 -3.18
C ALA A 92 28.32 9.51 -2.46
N ASN A 93 28.10 9.91 -1.20
CA ASN A 93 29.12 10.61 -0.41
C ASN A 93 30.30 9.68 -0.08
N TYR A 94 30.07 8.46 0.40
CA TYR A 94 31.14 7.52 0.69
C TYR A 94 31.89 7.05 -0.56
N MET A 95 31.20 6.90 -1.70
CA MET A 95 31.84 6.68 -3.00
C MET A 95 32.76 7.84 -3.37
N TYR A 96 32.29 9.09 -3.18
CA TYR A 96 33.10 10.27 -3.41
C TYR A 96 34.32 10.32 -2.48
N ILE A 97 34.19 10.01 -1.18
CA ILE A 97 35.31 9.98 -0.23
C ILE A 97 36.41 9.03 -0.69
N VAL A 98 36.05 7.85 -1.22
CA VAL A 98 37.03 6.90 -1.78
C VAL A 98 37.76 7.51 -2.99
N ILE A 99 37.03 8.16 -3.91
CA ILE A 99 37.61 8.80 -5.10
C ILE A 99 38.48 10.01 -4.70
N TYR A 100 38.01 10.82 -3.77
CA TYR A 100 38.72 11.97 -3.20
C TYR A 100 40.08 11.57 -2.64
N ALA A 101 40.16 10.45 -1.92
CA ALA A 101 41.41 9.92 -1.38
C ALA A 101 42.46 9.53 -2.45
N TYR A 102 42.04 9.32 -3.70
CA TYR A 102 42.95 9.15 -4.83
C TYR A 102 43.31 10.48 -5.49
N ILE A 103 42.35 11.41 -5.60
CA ILE A 103 42.55 12.73 -6.23
C ILE A 103 43.58 13.56 -5.44
N THR A 104 43.51 13.56 -4.11
CA THR A 104 44.46 14.31 -3.26
C THR A 104 45.90 13.82 -3.39
N LYS A 105 46.13 12.56 -3.77
CA LYS A 105 47.48 12.07 -4.08
C LYS A 105 48.08 12.69 -5.35
N ILE A 106 47.24 13.14 -6.27
CA ILE A 106 47.64 13.69 -7.58
C ILE A 106 47.75 15.21 -7.49
N SER A 107 46.77 15.86 -6.86
CA SER A 107 46.77 17.30 -6.67
C SER A 107 45.95 17.71 -5.45
N ASP A 108 46.53 18.55 -4.60
CA ASP A 108 45.83 19.17 -3.46
C ASP A 108 45.19 20.52 -3.81
N SER A 109 45.20 20.89 -5.09
CA SER A 109 44.60 22.16 -5.53
C SER A 109 43.07 22.14 -5.38
N ILE A 110 42.53 23.19 -4.75
CA ILE A 110 41.08 23.40 -4.58
C ILE A 110 40.36 23.41 -5.93
N PHE A 111 41.00 23.93 -6.98
CA PHE A 111 40.47 24.01 -8.33
C PHE A 111 40.22 22.64 -8.99
N VAL A 112 40.83 21.57 -8.48
CA VAL A 112 40.59 20.20 -8.98
C VAL A 112 39.60 19.46 -8.08
N ILE A 113 39.78 19.56 -6.76
CA ILE A 113 38.93 18.87 -5.77
C ILE A 113 37.47 19.30 -5.91
N PHE A 114 37.23 20.60 -6.00
CA PHE A 114 35.88 21.14 -5.94
C PHE A 114 35.01 20.75 -7.16
N PRO A 115 35.46 20.92 -8.42
CA PRO A 115 34.73 20.39 -9.57
C PRO A 115 34.58 18.88 -9.54
N SER A 116 35.58 18.15 -9.02
CA SER A 116 35.49 16.69 -8.92
C SER A 116 34.35 16.25 -8.00
N PHE A 117 34.11 16.95 -6.89
CA PHE A 117 32.97 16.71 -6.04
C PHE A 117 31.66 16.91 -6.79
N PHE A 118 31.49 18.06 -7.42
CA PHE A 118 30.26 18.37 -8.15
C PHE A 118 29.97 17.32 -9.23
N VAL A 119 30.97 17.00 -10.04
CA VAL A 119 30.80 16.03 -11.12
C VAL A 119 30.50 14.65 -10.55
N VAL A 120 31.32 14.13 -9.64
CA VAL A 120 31.22 12.75 -9.16
C VAL A 120 29.99 12.56 -8.26
N TYR A 121 29.82 13.41 -7.25
CA TYR A 121 28.74 13.25 -6.27
C TYR A 121 27.35 13.42 -6.89
N VAL A 122 27.16 14.44 -7.74
CA VAL A 122 25.87 14.70 -8.40
C VAL A 122 25.57 13.62 -9.44
N THR A 123 26.55 13.22 -10.26
CA THR A 123 26.32 12.17 -11.27
C THR A 123 25.97 10.83 -10.64
N ILE A 124 26.69 10.40 -9.61
CA ILE A 124 26.40 9.15 -8.89
C ILE A 124 25.01 9.20 -8.25
N SER A 125 24.67 10.31 -7.59
CA SER A 125 23.36 10.49 -6.96
C SER A 125 22.21 10.40 -7.96
N ILE A 126 22.36 11.07 -9.13
CA ILE A 126 21.35 11.03 -10.18
C ILE A 126 21.26 9.64 -10.82
N LEU A 127 22.39 8.99 -11.11
CA LEU A 127 22.42 7.63 -11.68
C LEU A 127 21.71 6.63 -10.76
N PHE A 128 22.01 6.64 -9.47
CA PHE A 128 21.32 5.79 -8.50
C PHE A 128 19.83 6.12 -8.40
N SER A 129 19.45 7.40 -8.47
CA SER A 129 18.03 7.78 -8.44
C SER A 129 17.25 7.18 -9.63
N TYR A 130 17.83 7.13 -10.83
CA TYR A 130 17.21 6.49 -12.00
C TYR A 130 17.14 4.97 -11.89
N ILE A 131 18.20 4.33 -11.38
CA ILE A 131 18.23 2.88 -11.14
C ILE A 131 17.12 2.50 -10.15
N ILE A 132 17.05 3.20 -9.01
CA ILE A 132 16.04 2.98 -7.99
C ILE A 132 14.64 3.27 -8.51
N ASN A 133 14.42 4.31 -9.32
CA ASN A 133 13.13 4.56 -9.96
C ASN A 133 12.67 3.37 -10.81
N ARG A 134 13.56 2.81 -11.65
CA ARG A 134 13.23 1.63 -12.47
C ARG A 134 12.91 0.40 -11.62
N VAL A 135 13.70 0.16 -10.57
CA VAL A 135 13.50 -0.97 -9.64
C VAL A 135 12.17 -0.81 -8.90
N LEU A 136 11.92 0.37 -8.33
CA LEU A 136 10.67 0.68 -7.63
C LEU A 136 9.47 0.51 -8.56
N LYS A 137 9.48 1.05 -9.79
CA LYS A 137 8.37 0.86 -10.75
C LYS A 137 8.09 -0.61 -11.08
N LYS A 138 9.13 -1.45 -11.12
CA LYS A 138 8.97 -2.89 -11.38
C LYS A 138 8.41 -3.65 -10.18
N ILE A 139 8.75 -3.23 -8.97
CA ILE A 139 8.28 -3.84 -7.71
C ILE A 139 6.91 -3.29 -7.32
N SER A 140 6.67 -2.00 -7.57
CA SER A 140 5.50 -1.25 -7.14
C SER A 140 4.29 -1.58 -8.01
N THR A 141 3.75 -2.77 -7.82
CA THR A 141 2.35 -2.97 -8.18
C THR A 141 1.51 -2.03 -7.29
N PRO A 142 0.41 -1.45 -7.81
CA PRO A 142 -0.41 -0.49 -7.06
C PRO A 142 -0.86 -1.04 -5.69
N TYR A 143 -0.94 -2.37 -5.59
CA TYR A 143 -1.31 -3.10 -4.38
C TYR A 143 -0.26 -3.01 -3.26
N LEU A 144 1.06 -3.09 -3.53
CA LEU A 144 2.08 -2.93 -2.48
C LEU A 144 2.04 -1.55 -1.84
N ILE A 145 1.91 -0.53 -2.68
CA ILE A 145 1.93 0.86 -2.23
C ILE A 145 0.68 1.14 -1.38
N LEU A 146 -0.43 0.46 -1.66
CA LEU A 146 -1.65 0.59 -0.86
C LEU A 146 -1.56 -0.10 0.51
N ASN A 147 -0.76 -1.18 0.64
CA ASN A 147 -0.67 -1.88 1.92
C ASN A 147 0.18 -1.09 2.92
N LYS A 148 -0.51 -0.47 3.89
CA LYS A 148 0.11 0.30 4.97
C LYS A 148 1.11 -0.52 5.78
N GLY A 149 0.81 -1.79 6.07
CA GLY A 149 1.69 -2.65 6.88
C GLY A 149 3.04 -2.89 6.20
N PHE A 150 3.01 -3.15 4.90
CA PHE A 150 4.22 -3.31 4.08
C PHE A 150 5.06 -2.03 4.06
N LEU A 151 4.43 -0.88 3.81
CA LEU A 151 5.11 0.41 3.81
C LEU A 151 5.76 0.72 5.16
N ILE A 152 5.08 0.40 6.27
CA ILE A 152 5.62 0.61 7.62
C ILE A 152 6.87 -0.26 7.84
N VAL A 153 6.81 -1.57 7.55
CA VAL A 153 7.93 -2.49 7.76
C VAL A 153 9.17 -2.08 6.94
N ILE A 154 8.99 -1.69 5.68
CA ILE A 154 10.14 -1.23 4.88
C ILE A 154 10.66 0.12 5.36
N SER A 155 9.75 1.04 5.68
CA SER A 155 10.16 2.37 6.17
C SER A 155 10.93 2.27 7.48
N THR A 156 10.56 1.35 8.39
CA THR A 156 11.29 1.14 9.65
C THR A 156 12.68 0.55 9.40
N ILE A 157 12.82 -0.42 8.49
CA ILE A 157 14.13 -0.95 8.12
C ILE A 157 15.00 0.17 7.54
N LEU A 158 14.47 0.97 6.61
CA LEU A 158 15.22 2.07 6.01
C LEU A 158 15.59 3.15 7.06
N LEU A 159 14.70 3.45 8.01
CA LEU A 159 14.99 4.37 9.10
C LEU A 159 16.12 3.85 10.00
N LEU A 160 16.11 2.55 10.33
CA LEU A 160 17.22 1.91 11.06
C LEU A 160 18.52 1.98 10.27
N THR A 161 18.49 1.79 8.95
CA THR A 161 19.71 1.94 8.12
C THR A 161 20.21 3.38 8.14
N PHE A 162 19.31 4.36 8.06
CA PHE A 162 19.65 5.77 8.13
C PHE A 162 20.23 6.15 9.51
N SER A 163 19.67 5.64 10.60
CA SER A 163 20.20 5.93 11.95
C SER A 163 21.60 5.33 12.13
N LEU A 164 21.84 4.10 11.67
CA LEU A 164 23.17 3.50 11.65
C LEU A 164 24.17 4.37 10.88
N PHE A 165 23.77 4.87 9.70
CA PHE A 165 24.63 5.72 8.89
C PHE A 165 24.92 7.07 9.51
N PHE A 166 23.90 7.65 10.15
CA PHE A 166 24.05 8.90 10.88
C PHE A 166 25.04 8.74 12.04
N PHE A 167 24.88 7.73 12.89
CA PHE A 167 25.81 7.47 14.00
C PHE A 167 27.24 7.22 13.51
N TYR A 168 27.38 6.46 12.42
CA TYR A 168 28.68 6.18 11.84
C TYR A 168 29.37 7.44 11.32
N SER A 169 28.62 8.37 10.73
CA SER A 169 29.16 9.65 10.24
C SER A 169 29.70 10.56 11.33
N GLN A 170 29.36 10.33 12.61
CA GLN A 170 29.87 11.08 13.76
C GLN A 170 31.21 10.55 14.29
N ILE A 171 31.68 9.40 13.80
CA ILE A 171 32.94 8.81 14.26
C ILE A 171 34.09 9.61 13.64
N ASN A 172 34.63 10.56 14.41
CA ASN A 172 35.79 11.33 14.02
C ASN A 172 37.04 10.45 14.02
N SER A 173 37.66 10.30 12.85
CA SER A 173 38.99 9.72 12.72
C SER A 173 39.81 10.64 11.82
N ASP A 174 40.93 11.16 12.33
CA ASP A 174 41.77 12.11 11.58
C ASP A 174 42.65 11.41 10.53
N GLU A 175 42.76 10.08 10.61
CA GLU A 175 43.54 9.29 9.67
C GLU A 175 42.74 8.98 8.40
N ALA A 176 43.14 9.59 7.27
CA ALA A 176 42.54 9.35 5.96
C ALA A 176 42.52 7.86 5.55
N LYS A 177 43.48 7.05 6.03
CA LYS A 177 43.52 5.60 5.79
C LYS A 177 42.38 4.88 6.51
N VAL A 178 42.07 5.30 7.73
CA VAL A 178 40.99 4.77 8.57
C VAL A 178 39.62 5.16 7.96
N ILE A 179 39.45 6.44 7.58
CA ILE A 179 38.24 6.92 6.87
C ILE A 179 37.96 6.11 5.59
N ARG A 180 39.01 5.78 4.82
CA ARG A 180 38.87 4.99 3.59
C ARG A 180 38.44 3.55 3.88
N GLN A 181 39.04 2.90 4.87
CA GLN A 181 38.64 1.53 5.27
C GLN A 181 37.19 1.49 5.74
N TYR A 182 36.80 2.49 6.53
CA TYR A 182 35.43 2.70 6.97
C TYR A 182 34.45 2.93 5.81
N SER A 183 34.84 3.70 4.79
CA SER A 183 34.03 3.90 3.59
C SER A 183 33.76 2.60 2.83
N PHE A 184 34.74 1.68 2.75
CA PHE A 184 34.53 0.37 2.11
C PHE A 184 33.60 -0.54 2.91
N ILE A 185 33.78 -0.60 4.24
CA ILE A 185 32.89 -1.37 5.13
C ILE A 185 31.47 -0.83 5.01
N PHE A 186 31.31 0.49 4.97
CA PHE A 186 30.03 1.15 4.81
C PHE A 186 29.33 0.77 3.50
N ILE A 187 30.04 0.83 2.36
CA ILE A 187 29.51 0.40 1.06
C ILE A 187 29.11 -1.10 1.10
N GLY A 188 29.89 -1.93 1.79
CA GLY A 188 29.53 -3.34 1.99
C GLY A 188 28.22 -3.52 2.76
N ILE A 189 28.06 -2.79 3.87
CA ILE A 189 26.85 -2.81 4.70
C ILE A 189 25.64 -2.27 3.92
N THR A 190 25.80 -1.21 3.12
CA THR A 190 24.70 -0.65 2.32
C THR A 190 24.23 -1.65 1.26
N ILE A 191 25.15 -2.33 0.57
CA ILE A 191 24.83 -3.38 -0.39
C ILE A 191 24.10 -4.53 0.31
N PHE A 192 24.62 -5.00 1.45
CA PHE A 192 23.98 -6.07 2.22
C PHE A 192 22.55 -5.71 2.65
N LEU A 193 22.35 -4.52 3.22
CA LEU A 193 21.02 -4.03 3.63
C LEU A 193 20.08 -3.84 2.43
N SER A 194 20.60 -3.41 1.28
CA SER A 194 19.81 -3.28 0.05
C SER A 194 19.32 -4.64 -0.48
N ILE A 195 20.16 -5.68 -0.40
CA ILE A 195 19.78 -7.05 -0.77
C ILE A 195 18.75 -7.59 0.21
N LEU A 196 18.96 -7.38 1.52
CA LEU A 196 18.06 -7.85 2.57
C LEU A 196 16.68 -7.20 2.45
N THR A 197 16.61 -5.87 2.24
CA THR A 197 15.35 -5.15 2.00
C THR A 197 14.66 -5.64 0.73
N PHE A 198 15.41 -5.91 -0.35
CA PHE A 198 14.84 -6.49 -1.57
C PHE A 198 14.26 -7.89 -1.35
N VAL A 199 14.97 -8.79 -0.64
CA VAL A 199 14.49 -10.14 -0.34
C VAL A 199 13.24 -10.11 0.53
N ILE A 200 13.23 -9.30 1.60
CA ILE A 200 12.04 -9.11 2.45
C ILE A 200 10.87 -8.57 1.63
N SER A 201 11.13 -7.61 0.73
CA SER A 201 10.10 -7.06 -0.15
C SER A 201 9.45 -8.14 -1.03
N GLN A 202 10.27 -9.03 -1.61
CA GLN A 202 9.78 -10.15 -2.42
C GLN A 202 9.04 -11.20 -1.59
N PHE A 203 9.49 -11.47 -0.37
CA PHE A 203 8.83 -12.39 0.54
C PHE A 203 7.43 -11.88 0.93
N LEU A 204 7.34 -10.63 1.41
CA LEU A 204 6.06 -10.01 1.77
C LEU A 204 5.11 -9.94 0.57
N LEU A 205 5.65 -9.70 -0.62
CA LEU A 205 4.90 -9.76 -1.87
C LEU A 205 4.24 -11.12 -2.13
N LYS A 206 5.00 -12.20 -1.94
CA LYS A 206 4.49 -13.56 -2.10
C LYS A 206 3.47 -13.87 -1.02
N GLU A 207 3.73 -13.48 0.23
CA GLU A 207 2.81 -13.69 1.35
C GLU A 207 1.46 -13.01 1.12
N MET A 208 1.46 -11.76 0.64
CA MET A 208 0.22 -11.05 0.33
C MET A 208 -0.57 -11.70 -0.80
N LYS A 209 0.11 -12.13 -1.87
CA LYS A 209 -0.55 -12.87 -2.97
C LYS A 209 -1.14 -14.19 -2.47
N TYR A 210 -0.42 -14.88 -1.59
CA TYR A 210 -0.87 -16.13 -1.01
C TYR A 210 -2.13 -15.94 -0.15
N LYS A 211 -2.13 -14.97 0.77
CA LYS A 211 -3.31 -14.64 1.59
C LYS A 211 -4.53 -14.31 0.75
N ARG A 212 -4.37 -13.49 -0.29
CA ARG A 212 -5.47 -13.15 -1.19
C ARG A 212 -6.02 -14.38 -1.91
N ASN A 213 -5.15 -15.25 -2.42
CA ASN A 213 -5.60 -16.48 -3.07
C ASN A 213 -6.36 -17.39 -2.09
N GLN A 214 -5.98 -17.40 -0.80
CA GLN A 214 -6.74 -18.12 0.23
C GLN A 214 -8.13 -17.51 0.46
N GLU A 215 -8.23 -16.18 0.57
CA GLU A 215 -9.52 -15.48 0.70
C GLU A 215 -10.43 -15.71 -0.51
N GLU A 216 -9.87 -15.71 -1.72
CA GLU A 216 -10.60 -16.05 -2.94
C GLU A 216 -11.12 -17.50 -2.88
N ILE A 217 -10.27 -18.47 -2.51
CA ILE A 217 -10.67 -19.87 -2.38
C ILE A 217 -11.78 -20.05 -1.34
N GLU A 218 -11.67 -19.40 -0.18
CA GLU A 218 -12.67 -19.46 0.88
C GLU A 218 -14.01 -18.89 0.39
N THR A 219 -13.98 -17.75 -0.30
CA THR A 219 -15.18 -17.15 -0.90
C THR A 219 -15.82 -18.08 -1.94
N TYR A 220 -15.01 -18.71 -2.80
CA TYR A 220 -15.51 -19.68 -3.78
C TYR A 220 -16.11 -20.92 -3.12
N TYR A 221 -15.51 -21.39 -2.03
CA TYR A 221 -16.02 -22.52 -1.26
C TYR A 221 -17.36 -22.20 -0.61
N GLU A 222 -17.48 -21.05 0.07
CA GLU A 222 -18.75 -20.58 0.65
C GLU A 222 -19.85 -20.45 -0.41
N TYR A 223 -19.51 -19.91 -1.58
CA TYR A 223 -20.45 -19.78 -2.69
C TYR A 223 -20.92 -21.16 -3.19
N THR A 224 -19.99 -22.11 -3.30
CA THR A 224 -20.31 -23.48 -3.73
C THR A 224 -21.27 -24.16 -2.75
N LEU A 225 -21.01 -24.07 -1.44
CA LEU A 225 -21.90 -24.60 -0.42
C LEU A 225 -23.31 -23.98 -0.47
N LYS A 226 -23.41 -22.68 -0.73
CA LYS A 226 -24.71 -22.00 -0.90
C LYS A 226 -25.47 -22.54 -2.12
N ILE A 227 -24.78 -22.75 -3.24
CA ILE A 227 -25.41 -23.33 -4.44
C ILE A 227 -25.85 -24.77 -4.19
N GLU A 228 -25.04 -25.58 -3.50
CA GLU A 228 -25.42 -26.94 -3.12
C GLU A 228 -26.65 -26.96 -2.20
N ALA A 229 -26.70 -26.07 -1.21
CA ALA A 229 -27.86 -25.92 -0.33
C ALA A 229 -29.13 -25.55 -1.12
N ILE A 230 -29.06 -24.56 -2.00
CA ILE A 230 -30.18 -24.15 -2.88
C ILE A 230 -30.61 -25.30 -3.78
N ASN A 231 -29.66 -26.06 -4.37
CA ASN A 231 -29.99 -27.17 -5.25
C ASN A 231 -30.67 -28.33 -4.48
N ASN A 232 -30.21 -28.60 -3.26
CA ASN A 232 -30.83 -29.61 -2.39
C ASN A 232 -32.24 -29.18 -1.95
N GLU A 233 -32.44 -27.92 -1.59
CA GLU A 233 -33.75 -27.36 -1.28
C GLU A 233 -34.68 -27.46 -2.48
N MET A 234 -34.20 -27.10 -3.67
CA MET A 234 -34.98 -27.20 -4.91
C MET A 234 -35.33 -28.65 -5.26
N ARG A 235 -34.41 -29.61 -5.01
CA ARG A 235 -34.69 -31.03 -5.18
C ARG A 235 -35.77 -31.50 -4.21
N LYS A 236 -35.70 -31.09 -2.95
CA LYS A 236 -36.72 -31.40 -1.94
C LYS A 236 -38.08 -30.83 -2.34
N PHE A 237 -38.13 -29.56 -2.73
CA PHE A 237 -39.36 -28.93 -3.21
C PHE A 237 -39.98 -29.67 -4.40
N ARG A 238 -39.17 -30.07 -5.40
CA ARG A 238 -39.68 -30.87 -6.53
C ARG A 238 -40.24 -32.22 -6.07
N HIS A 239 -39.55 -32.91 -5.16
CA HIS A 239 -40.00 -34.19 -4.64
C HIS A 239 -41.33 -34.07 -3.89
N ASP A 240 -41.45 -33.07 -3.02
CA ASP A 240 -42.68 -32.79 -2.28
C ASP A 240 -43.84 -32.44 -3.23
N TYR A 241 -43.57 -31.68 -4.29
CA TYR A 241 -44.55 -31.36 -5.33
C TYR A 241 -45.02 -32.61 -6.10
N VAL A 242 -44.12 -33.52 -6.46
CA VAL A 242 -44.48 -34.79 -7.11
C VAL A 242 -45.34 -35.65 -6.19
N ASN A 243 -45.05 -35.69 -4.90
CA ASN A 243 -45.86 -36.43 -3.93
C ASN A 243 -47.28 -35.86 -3.81
N ILE A 244 -47.41 -34.53 -3.73
CA ILE A 244 -48.73 -33.86 -3.71
C ILE A 244 -49.54 -34.24 -4.95
N LEU A 245 -48.95 -34.16 -6.14
CA LEU A 245 -49.62 -34.53 -7.39
C LEU A 245 -50.02 -36.02 -7.42
N THR A 246 -49.17 -36.90 -6.89
CA THR A 246 -49.44 -38.34 -6.81
C THR A 246 -50.63 -38.61 -5.91
N THR A 247 -50.64 -38.04 -4.70
CA THR A 247 -51.74 -38.17 -3.74
C THR A 247 -53.05 -37.60 -4.29
N LEU A 248 -53.02 -36.45 -4.97
CA LEU A 248 -54.20 -35.92 -5.66
C LEU A 248 -54.71 -36.88 -6.74
N SER A 249 -53.81 -37.50 -7.50
CA SER A 249 -54.19 -38.47 -8.54
C SER A 249 -54.85 -39.73 -7.97
N GLU A 250 -54.41 -40.19 -6.80
CA GLU A 250 -54.99 -41.36 -6.12
C GLU A 250 -56.43 -41.09 -5.68
N TYR A 251 -56.69 -39.96 -5.02
CA TYR A 251 -58.06 -39.58 -4.65
C TYR A 251 -58.99 -39.45 -5.86
N ILE A 252 -58.49 -38.95 -7.00
CA ILE A 252 -59.27 -38.87 -8.25
C ILE A 252 -59.56 -40.28 -8.81
N ARG A 253 -58.60 -41.21 -8.75
CA ARG A 253 -58.80 -42.59 -9.24
C ARG A 253 -59.78 -43.39 -8.40
N GLU A 254 -59.85 -43.11 -7.09
CA GLU A 254 -60.78 -43.76 -6.17
C GLU A 254 -62.18 -43.09 -6.11
N ASP A 255 -62.39 -42.00 -6.85
CA ASP A 255 -63.61 -41.16 -6.81
C ASP A 255 -63.94 -40.62 -5.40
N ASP A 256 -62.94 -40.49 -4.52
CA ASP A 256 -63.07 -39.99 -3.14
C ASP A 256 -62.91 -38.46 -3.10
N MET A 257 -63.98 -37.79 -3.53
CA MET A 257 -64.07 -36.33 -3.52
C MET A 257 -64.10 -35.69 -2.12
N PRO A 258 -64.72 -36.30 -1.09
CA PRO A 258 -64.60 -35.85 0.30
C PRO A 258 -63.15 -35.85 0.81
N GLY A 259 -62.39 -36.94 0.61
CA GLY A 259 -60.99 -37.05 1.02
C GLY A 259 -60.07 -36.07 0.30
N LEU A 260 -60.26 -35.89 -1.01
CA LEU A 260 -59.53 -34.89 -1.80
C LEU A 260 -59.75 -33.48 -1.25
N ARG A 261 -61.00 -33.12 -0.93
CA ARG A 261 -61.34 -31.78 -0.42
C ARG A 261 -60.71 -31.51 0.94
N ASP A 262 -60.68 -32.49 1.83
CA ASP A 262 -60.00 -32.35 3.14
C ASP A 262 -58.49 -32.20 2.95
N TYR A 263 -57.86 -33.09 2.16
CA TYR A 263 -56.43 -33.03 1.88
C TYR A 263 -56.00 -31.70 1.23
N PHE A 264 -56.77 -31.21 0.25
CA PHE A 264 -56.50 -29.96 -0.44
C PHE A 264 -56.56 -28.76 0.52
N ASN A 265 -57.63 -28.65 1.31
CA ASN A 265 -57.80 -27.54 2.26
C ASN A 265 -56.77 -27.58 3.40
N LYS A 266 -56.35 -28.77 3.82
CA LYS A 266 -55.44 -28.93 4.96
C LYS A 266 -53.96 -28.82 4.60
N ASN A 267 -53.56 -29.30 3.41
CA ASN A 267 -52.15 -29.39 3.03
C ASN A 267 -51.73 -28.43 1.91
N ILE A 268 -52.64 -28.10 0.97
CA ILE A 268 -52.30 -27.28 -0.21
C ILE A 268 -52.61 -25.80 0.01
N VAL A 269 -53.78 -25.48 0.58
CA VAL A 269 -54.19 -24.08 0.86
C VAL A 269 -53.19 -23.36 1.79
N PRO A 270 -52.74 -23.93 2.92
CA PRO A 270 -51.77 -23.25 3.78
C PRO A 270 -50.41 -23.04 3.11
N MET A 271 -49.99 -23.95 2.22
CA MET A 271 -48.76 -23.81 1.45
C MET A 271 -48.85 -22.62 0.48
N LYS A 272 -50.00 -22.46 -0.20
CA LYS A 272 -50.27 -21.31 -1.07
C LYS A 272 -50.23 -19.99 -0.29
N ASP A 273 -50.88 -19.93 0.86
CA ASP A 273 -50.94 -18.71 1.68
C ASP A 273 -49.55 -18.30 2.20
N ASN A 274 -48.74 -19.29 2.59
CA ASN A 274 -47.37 -19.06 3.04
C ASN A 274 -46.46 -18.61 1.87
N LEU A 275 -46.63 -19.17 0.67
CA LEU A 275 -45.93 -18.72 -0.54
C LEU A 275 -46.32 -17.29 -0.94
N GLN A 276 -47.61 -16.93 -0.88
CA GLN A 276 -48.05 -15.55 -1.15
C GLN A 276 -47.56 -14.57 -0.10
N MET A 277 -47.60 -14.91 1.19
CA MET A 277 -47.12 -14.04 2.26
C MET A 277 -45.61 -13.80 2.18
N ASN A 278 -44.83 -14.81 1.79
CA ASN A 278 -43.39 -14.65 1.55
C ASN A 278 -43.08 -13.84 0.28
N ALA A 279 -43.87 -14.00 -0.79
CA ALA A 279 -43.76 -13.17 -1.99
C ALA A 279 -44.10 -11.69 -1.73
N ILE A 280 -45.16 -11.41 -0.95
CA ILE A 280 -45.57 -10.05 -0.57
C ILE A 280 -44.47 -9.33 0.21
N LYS A 281 -43.72 -10.03 1.07
CA LYS A 281 -42.57 -9.47 1.80
C LYS A 281 -41.36 -9.16 0.90
N LEU A 282 -41.28 -9.76 -0.28
CA LEU A 282 -40.20 -9.55 -1.26
C LEU A 282 -40.55 -8.50 -2.33
N ASN A 283 -41.83 -8.22 -2.58
CA ASN A 283 -42.28 -7.27 -3.59
C ASN A 283 -41.76 -5.83 -3.38
N GLY A 284 -41.45 -5.44 -2.14
CA GLY A 284 -40.85 -4.12 -1.84
C GLY A 284 -39.42 -3.91 -2.38
N ILE A 285 -38.74 -4.98 -2.81
CA ILE A 285 -37.39 -4.92 -3.41
C ILE A 285 -37.43 -4.78 -4.94
N GLU A 286 -38.58 -4.98 -5.60
CA GLU A 286 -38.64 -4.98 -7.06
C GLU A 286 -38.31 -3.62 -7.69
N ASN A 287 -38.65 -2.54 -6.98
CA ASN A 287 -38.36 -1.15 -7.37
C ASN A 287 -36.87 -0.78 -7.21
N LEU A 288 -36.07 -1.62 -6.52
CA LEU A 288 -34.62 -1.45 -6.45
C LEU A 288 -33.96 -2.14 -7.66
N LYS A 289 -33.48 -1.34 -8.63
CA LYS A 289 -32.81 -1.82 -9.85
C LYS A 289 -31.28 -1.78 -9.78
N VAL A 290 -30.71 -1.21 -8.71
CA VAL A 290 -29.26 -1.25 -8.46
C VAL A 290 -28.84 -2.64 -8.00
N ARG A 291 -28.18 -3.41 -8.88
CA ARG A 291 -27.90 -4.84 -8.70
C ARG A 291 -27.06 -5.14 -7.45
N GLU A 292 -26.08 -4.29 -7.16
CA GLU A 292 -25.14 -4.41 -6.04
C GLU A 292 -25.87 -4.27 -4.70
N ILE A 293 -26.72 -3.25 -4.58
CA ILE A 293 -27.49 -2.96 -3.35
C ILE A 293 -28.62 -3.97 -3.19
N LYS A 294 -29.28 -4.34 -4.30
CA LYS A 294 -30.33 -5.35 -4.31
C LYS A 294 -29.86 -6.69 -3.75
N GLY A 295 -28.68 -7.15 -4.17
CA GLY A 295 -28.09 -8.38 -3.63
C GLY A 295 -27.82 -8.31 -2.13
N LEU A 296 -27.26 -7.19 -1.66
CA LEU A 296 -26.94 -6.99 -0.25
C LEU A 296 -28.20 -6.98 0.64
N ILE A 297 -29.23 -6.22 0.23
CA ILE A 297 -30.48 -6.11 0.99
C ILE A 297 -31.21 -7.45 1.00
N THR A 298 -31.27 -8.15 -0.13
CA THR A 298 -31.89 -9.49 -0.22
C THR A 298 -31.21 -10.47 0.75
N ALA A 299 -29.88 -10.48 0.81
CA ALA A 299 -29.14 -11.33 1.76
C ALA A 299 -29.46 -11.01 3.23
N LYS A 300 -29.70 -9.74 3.57
CA LYS A 300 -30.08 -9.33 4.94
C LYS A 300 -31.52 -9.70 5.28
N ILE A 301 -32.45 -9.63 4.32
CA ILE A 301 -33.83 -10.09 4.50
C ILE A 301 -33.85 -11.60 4.74
N LEU A 302 -33.17 -12.38 3.90
CA LEU A 302 -33.09 -13.83 4.06
C LEU A 302 -32.54 -14.21 5.44
N ARG A 303 -31.47 -13.54 5.88
CA ARG A 303 -30.92 -13.74 7.23
C ARG A 303 -31.89 -13.38 8.35
N ALA A 304 -32.67 -12.31 8.20
CA ALA A 304 -33.70 -11.94 9.18
C ALA A 304 -34.82 -12.99 9.24
N GLN A 305 -35.21 -13.54 8.08
CA GLN A 305 -36.19 -14.63 8.00
C GLN A 305 -35.68 -15.92 8.65
N GLU A 306 -34.42 -16.30 8.43
CA GLU A 306 -33.77 -17.44 9.11
C GLU A 306 -33.75 -17.29 10.64
N MET A 307 -33.63 -16.04 11.13
CA MET A 307 -33.66 -15.71 12.55
C MET A 307 -35.07 -15.53 13.12
N ASN A 308 -36.12 -15.80 12.34
CA ASN A 308 -37.53 -15.54 12.69
C ASN A 308 -37.82 -14.08 13.08
N ILE A 309 -37.05 -13.14 12.55
CA ILE A 309 -37.25 -11.70 12.76
C ILE A 309 -38.20 -11.17 11.67
N PRO A 310 -39.38 -10.62 12.02
CA PRO A 310 -40.27 -10.01 11.05
C PRO A 310 -39.60 -8.79 10.41
N ILE A 311 -39.55 -8.75 9.08
CA ILE A 311 -39.00 -7.63 8.31
C ILE A 311 -39.94 -7.27 7.17
N SER A 312 -40.15 -5.97 6.96
CA SER A 312 -40.85 -5.39 5.82
C SER A 312 -39.95 -4.32 5.19
N ILE A 313 -39.94 -4.26 3.86
CA ILE A 313 -39.26 -3.22 3.10
C ILE A 313 -40.28 -2.57 2.18
N GLU A 314 -40.30 -1.24 2.17
CA GLU A 314 -41.15 -0.43 1.32
C GLU A 314 -40.26 0.52 0.52
N ILE A 315 -40.21 0.32 -0.80
CA ILE A 315 -39.52 1.22 -1.74
C ILE A 315 -40.58 1.69 -2.73
N PRO A 316 -41.20 2.86 -2.51
CA PRO A 316 -42.36 3.31 -3.28
C PRO A 316 -42.02 3.64 -4.74
N ASP A 317 -40.81 4.16 -4.99
CA ASP A 317 -40.37 4.62 -6.32
C ASP A 317 -39.19 3.80 -6.86
N GLU A 318 -39.05 3.72 -8.18
CA GLU A 318 -37.92 3.01 -8.80
C GLU A 318 -36.58 3.72 -8.54
N VAL A 319 -35.60 2.97 -8.01
CA VAL A 319 -34.23 3.43 -7.79
C VAL A 319 -33.29 2.70 -8.75
N SER A 320 -32.79 3.42 -9.75
CA SER A 320 -31.97 2.89 -10.85
C SER A 320 -30.49 3.27 -10.80
N SER A 321 -30.09 4.23 -9.94
CA SER A 321 -28.71 4.63 -9.72
C SER A 321 -28.45 5.00 -8.25
N ILE A 322 -27.17 5.01 -7.86
CA ILE A 322 -26.68 5.47 -6.54
C ILE A 322 -26.70 7.00 -6.49
#